data_AF-A0A376P292-F1
#
_entry.id   AF-A0A376P292-F1
#
_cell.length_a   1.000
_cell.length_b   1.000
_cell.length_c   1.000
_cell.angle_alpha   90.00
_cell.angle_beta   90.00
_cell.angle_gamma   90.00
#
_symmetry.space_group_name_H-M   'P 1'
#
loop_
_entity.id
_entity.type
_entity.pdbx_description
1 polymer ?
#
loop_
_entity_poly.entity_id
_entity_poly.type
_entity_poly.pdbx_seq_one_letter_code
_entity_poly.pdbx_strand_id
1 'polypeptide(L)'
;MKAFWRNAALLAVSLLPLSSANAVALQAKQYGDFDRYVLALSWQTGFCQSQHDRNRNERDECRLQTETTNKADFLTVHGLWPGLPKSVAARGVDERRWMRFGCATRPIPNLPEARASRMCSSPETGLSLETAAKLSEVMPGAGGRSCLERYEYAKHGACFGF
;
A
#
# COMPACT_ATOMS: atom_id res chain seq x y z
N MET A 1 -67.92 -36.32 6.01
CA MET A 1 -66.72 -36.92 6.63
C MET A 1 -65.60 -35.89 6.57
N LYS A 2 -64.96 -35.58 7.70
CA LYS A 2 -63.95 -34.53 7.87
C LYS A 2 -62.58 -35.04 7.39
N ALA A 3 -61.81 -34.23 6.67
CA ALA A 3 -60.37 -34.43 6.53
C ALA A 3 -59.64 -33.09 6.73
N PHE A 4 -59.15 -32.90 7.95
CA PHE A 4 -58.23 -31.82 8.33
C PHE A 4 -56.86 -32.11 7.70
N TRP A 5 -56.40 -31.24 6.80
CA TRP A 5 -55.02 -31.27 6.33
C TRP A 5 -54.23 -30.25 7.15
N ARG A 6 -53.37 -30.76 8.02
CA ARG A 6 -52.47 -29.99 8.89
C ARG A 6 -51.28 -29.48 8.09
N ASN A 7 -51.00 -28.19 8.25
CA ASN A 7 -49.81 -27.50 7.81
C ASN A 7 -48.53 -28.16 8.34
N ALA A 8 -47.51 -28.29 7.48
CA ALA A 8 -46.12 -28.45 7.90
C ALA A 8 -45.26 -27.54 7.02
N ALA A 9 -45.13 -26.28 7.42
CA ALA A 9 -44.14 -25.38 6.85
C ALA A 9 -42.77 -25.73 7.44
N LEU A 10 -41.91 -26.37 6.64
CA LEU A 10 -40.51 -26.62 6.98
C LEU A 10 -39.74 -25.30 6.92
N LEU A 11 -39.47 -24.69 8.07
CA LEU A 11 -38.52 -23.58 8.20
C LEU A 11 -37.11 -24.14 8.05
N ALA A 12 -36.57 -24.11 6.84
CA ALA A 12 -35.15 -24.32 6.60
C ALA A 12 -34.39 -23.07 7.06
N VAL A 13 -33.86 -23.09 8.29
CA VAL A 13 -32.92 -22.07 8.76
C VAL A 13 -31.60 -22.30 8.03
N SER A 14 -31.36 -21.52 6.97
CA SER A 14 -30.08 -21.45 6.28
C SER A 14 -29.05 -20.79 7.19
N LEU A 15 -28.28 -21.61 7.91
CA LEU A 15 -27.05 -21.22 8.60
C LEU A 15 -25.99 -20.85 7.54
N LEU A 16 -26.03 -19.62 7.04
CA LEU A 16 -24.93 -19.05 6.28
C LEU A 16 -23.76 -18.85 7.26
N PRO A 17 -22.59 -19.49 7.03
CA PRO A 17 -21.42 -19.21 7.83
C PRO A 17 -21.03 -17.75 7.59
N LEU A 18 -21.06 -16.95 8.66
CA LEU A 18 -20.45 -15.63 8.70
C LEU A 18 -18.94 -15.83 8.60
N SER A 19 -18.40 -15.86 7.39
CA SER A 19 -16.96 -15.80 7.16
C SER A 19 -16.49 -14.39 7.54
N SER A 20 -16.00 -14.24 8.77
CA SER A 20 -15.21 -13.06 9.14
C SER A 20 -13.94 -13.07 8.30
N ALA A 21 -13.85 -12.15 7.33
CA ALA A 21 -12.61 -11.91 6.59
C ALA A 21 -11.59 -11.28 7.56
N ASN A 22 -10.87 -12.12 8.29
CA ASN A 22 -9.71 -11.68 9.05
C ASN A 22 -8.61 -11.37 8.03
N ALA A 23 -8.18 -10.10 7.98
CA ALA A 23 -7.00 -9.74 7.22
C ALA A 23 -5.81 -10.55 7.77
N VAL A 24 -5.15 -11.31 6.90
CA VAL A 24 -3.88 -11.96 7.25
C VAL A 24 -2.91 -10.86 7.62
N ALA A 25 -2.26 -10.98 8.79
CA ALA A 25 -1.27 -10.01 9.22
C ALA A 25 -0.16 -9.91 8.17
N LEU A 26 0.26 -8.69 7.83
CA LEU A 26 1.42 -8.46 6.98
C LEU A 26 2.67 -8.98 7.71
N GLN A 27 3.32 -10.01 7.15
CA GLN A 27 4.45 -10.72 7.78
C GLN A 27 5.68 -10.65 6.90
N ALA A 28 6.80 -10.19 7.48
CA ALA A 28 8.08 -10.19 6.80
C ALA A 28 8.65 -11.62 6.79
N LYS A 29 9.08 -12.11 5.63
CA LYS A 29 9.77 -13.40 5.48
C LYS A 29 11.24 -13.30 5.91
N GLN A 30 11.81 -12.11 5.90
CA GLN A 30 13.18 -11.81 6.31
C GLN A 30 13.30 -10.35 6.75
N TYR A 31 14.35 -10.03 7.51
CA TYR A 31 14.58 -8.68 8.06
C TYR A 31 13.40 -8.14 8.90
N GLY A 32 12.60 -9.02 9.52
CA GLY A 32 11.41 -8.65 10.30
C GLY A 32 11.70 -8.05 11.68
N ASP A 33 12.96 -7.82 12.02
CA ASP A 33 13.46 -7.34 13.30
C ASP A 33 13.58 -5.80 13.37
N PHE A 34 12.62 -5.11 12.77
CA PHE A 34 12.38 -3.68 12.98
C PHE A 34 11.26 -3.47 14.02
N ASP A 35 11.21 -2.28 14.62
CA ASP A 35 10.34 -1.99 15.77
C ASP A 35 9.04 -1.27 15.40
N ARG A 36 8.94 -0.72 14.19
CA ARG A 36 7.80 0.10 13.75
C ARG A 36 7.60 0.07 12.24
N TYR A 37 6.40 0.47 11.84
CA TYR A 37 6.15 1.01 10.51
C TYR A 37 5.85 2.51 10.61
N VAL A 38 6.26 3.26 9.59
CA VAL A 38 5.77 4.63 9.35
C VAL A 38 4.70 4.55 8.28
N LEU A 39 3.44 4.81 8.65
CA LEU A 39 2.38 5.05 7.69
C LEU A 39 2.51 6.48 7.17
N ALA A 40 2.96 6.63 5.93
CA ALA A 40 3.10 7.92 5.27
C ALA A 40 1.80 8.23 4.53
N LEU A 41 1.11 9.28 4.99
CA LEU A 41 -0.08 9.81 4.35
C LEU A 41 0.24 11.18 3.75
N SER A 42 -0.16 11.38 2.50
CA SER A 42 -0.07 12.66 1.82
C SER A 42 -1.37 13.42 2.03
N TRP A 43 -1.28 14.71 2.36
CA TRP A 43 -2.38 15.62 2.08
C TRP A 43 -2.33 15.96 0.59
N GLN A 44 -3.13 15.28 -0.23
CA GLN A 44 -2.97 15.22 -1.69
C GLN A 44 -3.04 16.60 -2.35
N THR A 45 -3.97 17.47 -1.94
CA THR A 45 -4.03 18.86 -2.44
C THR A 45 -2.76 19.63 -2.08
N GLY A 46 -2.24 19.48 -0.87
CA GLY A 46 -0.96 20.07 -0.45
C GLY A 46 0.24 19.51 -1.19
N PHE A 47 0.25 18.20 -1.49
CA PHE A 47 1.28 17.58 -2.32
C PHE A 47 1.28 18.20 -3.73
N CYS A 48 0.12 18.26 -4.38
CA CYS A 48 -0.02 18.84 -5.71
C CYS A 48 0.35 20.33 -5.74
N GLN A 49 -0.10 21.11 -4.74
CA GLN A 49 0.31 22.50 -4.57
C GLN A 49 1.83 22.62 -4.44
N SER A 50 2.47 21.79 -3.61
CA SER A 50 3.92 21.84 -3.43
C SER A 50 4.72 21.49 -4.69
N GLN A 51 4.18 20.62 -5.55
CA GLN A 51 4.79 20.27 -6.82
C GLN A 51 4.69 21.45 -7.80
N HIS A 52 3.53 22.11 -7.85
CA HIS A 52 3.30 23.33 -8.61
C HIS A 52 4.24 24.47 -8.16
N ASP A 53 4.28 24.78 -6.87
CA ASP A 53 5.10 25.85 -6.29
C ASP A 53 6.60 25.67 -6.54
N ARG A 54 7.05 24.41 -6.68
CA ARG A 54 8.44 24.04 -6.99
C ARG A 54 8.72 23.94 -8.48
N ASN A 55 7.81 24.38 -9.34
CA ASN A 55 7.92 24.32 -10.80
C ASN A 55 8.26 22.90 -11.31
N ARG A 56 7.66 21.88 -10.71
CA ARG A 56 7.76 20.50 -11.21
C ARG A 56 6.75 20.29 -12.33
N ASN A 57 7.08 19.40 -13.27
CA ASN A 57 6.10 18.93 -14.24
C ASN A 57 4.89 18.36 -13.50
N GLU A 58 3.72 18.86 -13.86
CA GLU A 58 2.47 18.42 -13.26
C GLU A 58 2.25 16.94 -13.55
N ARG A 59 1.89 16.20 -12.50
CA ARG A 59 1.63 14.76 -12.60
C ARG A 59 0.17 14.51 -12.92
N ASP A 60 -0.13 13.40 -13.58
CA ASP A 60 -1.51 13.06 -13.95
C ASP A 60 -2.43 13.01 -12.73
N GLU A 61 -1.97 12.50 -11.59
CA GLU A 61 -2.74 12.47 -10.33
C GLU A 61 -3.08 13.85 -9.75
N CYS A 62 -2.35 14.90 -10.12
CA CYS A 62 -2.63 16.28 -9.72
C CYS A 62 -3.51 16.97 -10.74
N ARG A 63 -3.23 16.79 -12.03
CA ARG A 63 -4.02 17.37 -13.12
C ARG A 63 -5.46 16.85 -13.14
N LEU A 64 -5.65 15.57 -12.80
CA LEU A 64 -6.96 14.91 -12.73
C LEU A 64 -7.61 15.03 -11.35
N GLN A 65 -6.95 15.67 -10.38
CA GLN A 65 -7.53 15.89 -9.07
C GLN A 65 -8.77 16.76 -9.21
N THR A 66 -9.86 16.32 -8.60
CA THR A 66 -11.13 17.04 -8.56
C THR A 66 -11.59 17.20 -7.12
N GLU A 67 -12.57 18.08 -6.91
CA GLU A 67 -13.19 18.24 -5.61
C GLU A 67 -13.94 16.97 -5.20
N THR A 68 -13.80 16.60 -3.94
CA THR A 68 -14.52 15.46 -3.33
C THR A 68 -15.59 15.96 -2.37
N THR A 69 -16.65 15.15 -2.17
CA THR A 69 -17.68 15.49 -1.18
C THR A 69 -17.10 15.41 0.24
N ASN A 70 -16.35 14.34 0.53
CA ASN A 70 -15.65 14.17 1.79
C ASN A 70 -14.19 14.66 1.67
N LYS A 71 -13.86 15.76 2.35
CA LYS A 71 -12.52 16.35 2.28
C LYS A 71 -11.44 15.49 2.93
N ALA A 72 -11.81 14.55 3.80
CA ALA A 72 -10.87 13.59 4.37
C ALA A 72 -10.27 12.66 3.30
N ASP A 73 -10.93 12.48 2.15
CA ASP A 73 -10.44 11.66 1.04
C ASP A 73 -9.18 12.24 0.39
N PHE A 74 -8.85 13.51 0.66
CA PHE A 74 -7.55 14.07 0.29
C PHE A 74 -6.40 13.59 1.16
N LEU A 75 -6.65 12.84 2.24
CA LEU A 75 -5.62 12.14 2.99
C LEU A 75 -5.34 10.79 2.31
N THR A 76 -4.39 10.79 1.39
CA THR A 76 -4.07 9.65 0.53
C THR A 76 -2.87 8.85 1.06
N VAL A 77 -2.79 7.58 0.68
CA VAL A 77 -1.65 6.72 0.99
C VAL A 77 -0.46 7.14 0.14
N HIS A 78 0.66 7.45 0.79
CA HIS A 78 1.97 7.52 0.15
C HIS A 78 2.68 6.18 0.23
N GLY A 79 2.75 5.60 1.42
CA GLY A 79 3.45 4.34 1.64
C GLY A 79 3.40 3.85 3.08
N LEU A 80 3.90 2.64 3.28
CA LEU A 80 4.08 2.02 4.59
C LEU A 80 5.53 1.56 4.70
N TRP A 81 6.30 2.19 5.58
CA TRP A 81 7.75 2.04 5.60
C TRP A 81 8.22 1.32 6.87
N PRO A 82 8.77 0.10 6.77
CA PRO A 82 9.45 -0.53 7.89
C PRO A 82 10.59 0.35 8.42
N GLY A 83 10.72 0.41 9.74
CA GLY A 83 11.90 0.98 10.41
C GLY A 83 13.18 0.22 10.05
N LEU A 84 14.33 0.75 10.46
CA LEU A 84 15.63 0.11 10.24
C LEU A 84 15.68 -1.26 10.96
N PRO A 85 15.80 -2.39 10.23
CA PRO A 85 15.91 -3.71 10.88
C PRO A 85 17.22 -3.81 11.66
N LYS A 86 17.19 -4.41 12.86
CA LYS A 86 18.38 -4.55 13.71
C LYS A 86 19.50 -5.34 13.01
N SER A 87 19.15 -6.36 12.22
CA SER A 87 20.09 -7.15 11.44
C SER A 87 20.78 -6.33 10.34
N VAL A 88 20.08 -5.34 9.78
CA VAL A 88 20.64 -4.39 8.79
C VAL A 88 21.52 -3.36 9.50
N ALA A 89 21.06 -2.81 10.63
CA ALA A 89 21.82 -1.88 11.46
C ALA A 89 23.17 -2.48 11.92
N ALA A 90 23.16 -3.76 12.32
CA ALA A 90 24.36 -4.51 12.71
C ALA A 90 25.45 -4.58 11.61
N ARG A 91 25.11 -4.23 10.36
CA ARG A 91 26.04 -4.14 9.23
C ARG A 91 26.53 -2.71 8.93
N GLY A 92 26.37 -1.78 9.88
CA GLY A 92 26.85 -0.40 9.76
C GLY A 92 25.92 0.52 8.98
N VAL A 93 24.64 0.17 8.89
CA VAL A 93 23.59 1.03 8.31
C VAL A 93 23.00 1.89 9.42
N ASP A 94 22.97 3.20 9.21
CA ASP A 94 22.27 4.14 10.08
C ASP A 94 20.87 4.47 9.54
N GLU A 95 20.06 5.13 10.37
CA GLU A 95 18.70 5.57 10.01
C GLU A 95 18.69 6.46 8.76
N ARG A 96 19.67 7.36 8.61
CA ARG A 96 19.74 8.27 7.45
C ARG A 96 19.91 7.49 6.16
N ARG A 97 20.79 6.49 6.14
CA ARG A 97 21.04 5.63 4.99
C ARG A 97 19.82 4.76 4.72
N TRP A 98 19.19 4.21 5.75
CA TRP A 98 17.95 3.44 5.64
C TRP A 98 16.82 4.26 5.02
N MET A 99 16.55 5.47 5.52
CA MET A 99 15.54 6.37 4.97
C MET A 99 15.80 6.72 3.50
N ARG A 100 17.08 6.90 3.14
CA ARG A 100 17.47 7.26 1.78
C ARG A 100 17.27 6.10 0.80
N PHE A 101 17.70 4.89 1.14
CA PHE A 101 17.81 3.79 0.18
C PHE A 101 16.89 2.60 0.46
N GLY A 102 16.35 2.44 1.67
CA GLY A 102 15.48 1.33 2.07
C GLY A 102 16.11 -0.02 1.73
N CYS A 103 15.37 -0.86 1.00
CA CYS A 103 15.82 -2.16 0.51
C CYS A 103 17.10 -2.12 -0.36
N ALA A 104 17.43 -0.97 -0.97
CA ALA A 104 18.65 -0.81 -1.76
C ALA A 104 19.89 -0.43 -0.94
N THR A 105 19.75 -0.33 0.38
CA THR A 105 20.86 -0.02 1.28
C THR A 105 21.97 -1.05 1.19
N ARG A 106 23.23 -0.60 1.33
CA ARG A 106 24.43 -1.46 1.38
C ARG A 106 24.99 -1.54 2.81
N PRO A 107 25.58 -2.68 3.21
CA PRO A 107 25.86 -3.86 2.37
C PRO A 107 24.65 -4.78 2.18
N ILE A 108 23.64 -4.67 3.03
CA ILE A 108 22.36 -5.39 2.94
C ILE A 108 21.20 -4.41 3.17
N PRO A 109 20.00 -4.66 2.61
CA PRO A 109 19.65 -5.79 1.73
C PRO A 109 20.22 -5.73 0.30
N ASN A 110 20.67 -4.55 -0.14
CA ASN A 110 21.32 -4.32 -1.45
C ASN A 110 20.50 -4.80 -2.66
N LEU A 111 19.17 -4.64 -2.61
CA LEU A 111 18.31 -4.79 -3.79
C LEU A 111 18.55 -3.63 -4.79
N PRO A 112 18.03 -3.73 -6.03
CA PRO A 112 18.07 -2.62 -6.98
C PRO A 112 17.44 -1.33 -6.42
N GLU A 113 18.10 -0.19 -6.64
CA GLU A 113 17.62 1.12 -6.19
C GLU A 113 16.35 1.54 -6.94
N ALA A 114 15.26 1.70 -6.20
CA ALA A 114 14.05 2.34 -6.69
C ALA A 114 14.30 3.85 -6.89
N ARG A 115 13.97 4.39 -8.07
CA ARG A 115 14.23 5.80 -8.41
C ARG A 115 12.94 6.55 -8.70
N ALA A 116 12.73 7.65 -7.97
CA ALA A 116 11.52 8.47 -8.08
C ALA A 116 11.36 9.13 -9.47
N SER A 117 12.43 9.30 -10.24
CA SER A 117 12.37 9.82 -11.62
C SER A 117 11.89 8.81 -12.66
N ARG A 118 11.83 7.52 -12.29
CA ARG A 118 11.45 6.41 -13.19
C ARG A 118 10.79 5.29 -12.39
N MET A 119 9.75 5.63 -11.64
CA MET A 119 9.05 4.71 -10.73
C MET A 119 8.59 3.43 -11.44
N CYS A 120 8.06 3.55 -12.66
CA CYS A 120 7.63 2.42 -13.49
C CYS A 120 8.75 1.47 -13.95
N SER A 121 10.03 1.86 -13.81
CA SER A 121 11.16 0.94 -14.05
C SER A 121 11.40 -0.01 -12.87
N SER A 122 10.75 0.20 -11.74
CA SER A 122 10.75 -0.76 -10.64
C SER A 122 9.87 -1.96 -11.01
N PRO A 123 10.18 -3.18 -10.51
CA PRO A 123 9.41 -4.38 -10.83
C PRO A 123 7.92 -4.25 -10.51
N GLU A 124 7.10 -5.01 -11.22
CA GLU A 124 5.70 -5.20 -10.85
C GLU A 124 5.59 -5.86 -9.48
N THR A 125 4.62 -5.39 -8.69
CA THR A 125 4.41 -5.82 -7.31
C THR A 125 3.71 -7.17 -7.21
N GLY A 126 3.05 -7.62 -8.29
CA GLY A 126 2.22 -8.83 -8.27
C GLY A 126 0.90 -8.66 -7.51
N LEU A 127 0.47 -7.42 -7.24
CA LEU A 127 -0.84 -7.15 -6.66
C LEU A 127 -1.96 -7.78 -7.49
N SER A 128 -2.96 -8.37 -6.82
CA SER A 128 -4.18 -8.79 -7.50
C SER A 128 -4.91 -7.58 -8.09
N LEU A 129 -5.71 -7.79 -9.13
CA LEU A 129 -6.52 -6.72 -9.73
C LEU A 129 -7.46 -6.06 -8.71
N GLU A 130 -7.97 -6.85 -7.77
CA GLU A 130 -8.82 -6.34 -6.67
C GLU A 130 -8.04 -5.39 -5.75
N THR A 131 -6.84 -5.78 -5.31
CA THR A 131 -6.02 -4.92 -4.44
C THR A 131 -5.53 -3.70 -5.20
N ALA A 132 -5.19 -3.83 -6.48
CA ALA A 132 -4.80 -2.70 -7.32
C ALA A 132 -5.94 -1.67 -7.44
N ALA A 133 -7.19 -2.12 -7.61
CA ALA A 133 -8.35 -1.24 -7.67
C ALA A 133 -8.57 -0.49 -6.35
N LYS A 134 -8.55 -1.20 -5.21
CA LYS A 134 -8.67 -0.61 -3.87
C LYS A 134 -7.52 0.36 -3.56
N LEU A 135 -6.30 0.03 -3.97
CA LEU A 135 -5.14 0.89 -3.77
C LEU A 135 -5.26 2.19 -4.58
N SER A 136 -5.70 2.10 -5.84
CA SER A 136 -5.86 3.27 -6.72
C SER A 136 -6.86 4.29 -6.18
N GLU A 137 -7.89 3.85 -5.45
CA GLU A 137 -8.88 4.73 -4.81
C GLU A 137 -8.25 5.67 -3.77
N VAL A 138 -7.23 5.20 -3.05
CA VAL A 138 -6.60 5.94 -1.93
C VAL A 138 -5.14 6.31 -2.18
N MET A 139 -4.54 5.85 -3.27
CA MET A 139 -3.18 6.19 -3.73
C MET A 139 -3.27 6.63 -5.20
N PRO A 140 -3.56 7.91 -5.48
CA PRO A 140 -3.79 8.40 -6.85
C PRO A 140 -2.60 8.20 -7.81
N GLY A 141 -1.38 8.04 -7.27
CA GLY A 141 -0.17 7.75 -8.05
C GLY A 141 0.03 6.27 -8.39
N ALA A 142 -0.84 5.36 -7.95
CA ALA A 142 -0.72 3.94 -8.21
C ALA A 142 -1.06 3.58 -9.67
N GLY A 143 -0.25 2.73 -10.28
CA GLY A 143 -0.44 2.25 -11.65
C GLY A 143 -0.29 3.36 -12.71
N GLY A 144 -0.98 3.18 -13.84
CA GLY A 144 -0.91 4.11 -14.97
C GLY A 144 0.53 4.34 -15.45
N ARG A 145 0.91 5.63 -15.55
CA ARG A 145 2.28 6.05 -15.88
C ARG A 145 3.05 6.61 -14.68
N SER A 146 2.43 6.60 -13.49
CA SER A 146 3.03 7.11 -12.24
C SER A 146 3.71 5.99 -11.46
N CYS A 147 3.09 4.81 -11.38
CA CYS A 147 3.63 3.59 -10.78
C CYS A 147 4.22 3.77 -9.36
N LEU A 148 3.59 4.61 -8.53
CA LEU A 148 4.06 4.90 -7.17
C LEU A 148 4.16 3.61 -6.35
N GLU A 149 3.21 2.70 -6.49
CA GLU A 149 3.19 1.41 -5.81
C GLU A 149 4.41 0.54 -6.13
N ARG A 150 4.91 0.59 -7.38
CA ARG A 150 6.12 -0.17 -7.76
C ARG A 150 7.35 0.39 -7.07
N TYR A 151 7.46 1.72 -7.04
CA TYR A 151 8.54 2.42 -6.35
C TYR A 151 8.52 2.14 -4.85
N GLU A 152 7.36 2.30 -4.21
CA GLU A 152 7.17 2.08 -2.78
C GLU A 152 7.48 0.65 -2.40
N TYR A 153 6.94 -0.33 -3.14
CA TYR A 153 7.21 -1.73 -2.87
C TYR A 153 8.70 -2.09 -3.07
N ALA A 154 9.33 -1.65 -4.16
CA ALA A 154 10.73 -1.93 -4.39
C ALA A 154 11.64 -1.34 -3.31
N LYS A 155 11.31 -0.15 -2.78
CA LYS A 155 12.10 0.51 -1.74
C LYS A 155 11.80 0.02 -0.33
N HIS A 156 10.56 -0.37 -0.03
CA HIS A 156 10.09 -0.56 1.36
C HIS A 156 9.50 -1.94 1.65
N GLY A 157 9.19 -2.76 0.63
CA GLY A 157 8.55 -4.06 0.83
C GLY A 157 9.34 -5.25 0.27
N ALA A 158 9.95 -5.11 -0.90
CA ALA A 158 10.53 -6.23 -1.64
C ALA A 158 11.61 -7.00 -0.87
N CYS A 159 12.47 -6.31 -0.13
CA CYS A 159 13.50 -6.96 0.68
C CYS A 159 12.95 -7.73 1.87
N PHE A 160 11.76 -7.38 2.38
CA PHE A 160 11.10 -8.10 3.48
C PHE A 160 10.36 -9.35 2.99
N GLY A 161 10.10 -9.45 1.69
CA GLY A 161 9.39 -10.58 1.09
C GLY A 161 7.91 -10.63 1.48
N PHE A 162 7.30 -9.45 1.69
CA PHE A 162 5.86 -9.32 1.87
C PHE A 162 5.05 -9.95 0.72
#